data_AF-A0A1M5DWJ7-F1
#
_entry.id   AF-A0A1M5DWJ7-F1
#
_cell.length_a   1.000
_cell.length_b   1.000
_cell.length_c   1.000
_cell.angle_alpha   90.00
_cell.angle_beta   90.00
_cell.angle_gamma   90.00
#
_symmetry.space_group_name_H-M   'P 1'
#
loop_
_entity.id
_entity.type
_entity.pdbx_description
1 polymer ?
#
loop_
_entity_poly.entity_id
_entity_poly.type
_entity_poly.pdbx_seq_one_letter_code
_entity_poly.pdbx_strand_id
1 'polypeptide(L)'
;MRKHTLAAAFLLLSLYHANAQAPRGISIDEYQKAKAFKVADLDNDTYVKFDNTYVLDRYEGKKPYFITGDDGNKKRVDLYALSAKKDGSNLGTVIFYTNEKGKQYAACLPNNFADGKVWEQYFTDIHAIDKEEPNFVLKLSYVLSREFSFQAYKSTLKGGEADRAEAATYGNDICFPGDEEVLMANGSKKQLASIVAGDQVITVDPATGTQKAVTVKQLITHEARNYAVTQLTLVRTQQASKEQGHEVHMSIRKVEATPNHPITTPEGNSSFGALREGQQVWCLNKETNKYEPYQVWQKNETVQGTQQVYNMDAEGGSTFVIDGVMVLQKQPQK
;
A
#
# COMPACT_ATOMS: atom_id res chain seq x y z
N MET A 1 20.56 68.15 -40.74
CA MET A 1 20.94 67.58 -39.43
C MET A 1 19.68 67.07 -38.74
N ARG A 2 19.75 65.90 -38.05
CA ARG A 2 18.69 65.08 -37.42
C ARG A 2 18.04 64.07 -38.38
N LYS A 3 18.69 62.92 -38.67
CA LYS A 3 18.79 61.66 -37.89
C LYS A 3 17.43 61.00 -37.64
N HIS A 4 17.17 59.97 -38.45
CA HIS A 4 16.17 58.92 -38.26
C HIS A 4 16.36 58.20 -36.92
N THR A 5 15.27 57.72 -36.31
CA THR A 5 15.33 56.62 -35.36
C THR A 5 14.08 55.76 -35.49
N LEU A 6 14.27 54.64 -36.19
CA LEU A 6 13.45 53.44 -36.16
C LEU A 6 13.41 52.92 -34.71
N ALA A 7 12.22 52.71 -34.16
CA ALA A 7 12.03 51.88 -32.96
C ALA A 7 11.64 50.47 -33.42
N ALA A 8 12.64 49.63 -33.69
CA ALA A 8 12.45 48.19 -33.85
C ALA A 8 12.61 47.53 -32.47
N ALA A 9 11.49 47.05 -31.92
CA ALA A 9 11.47 46.26 -30.70
C ALA A 9 12.06 44.86 -30.99
N PHE A 10 13.32 44.65 -30.64
CA PHE A 10 13.92 43.32 -30.57
C PHE A 10 13.42 42.63 -29.30
N LEU A 11 12.49 41.69 -29.48
CA LEU A 11 12.13 40.69 -28.47
C LEU A 11 13.37 39.80 -28.24
N LEU A 12 14.06 40.01 -27.12
CA LEU A 12 15.01 39.05 -26.57
C LEU A 12 14.21 37.89 -25.98
N LEU A 13 14.00 36.83 -26.76
CA LEU A 13 13.69 35.51 -26.22
C LEU A 13 14.96 34.98 -25.53
N SER A 14 15.05 35.21 -24.22
CA SER A 14 15.94 34.45 -23.36
C SER A 14 15.49 32.99 -23.33
N LEU A 15 16.16 32.15 -24.13
CA LEU A 15 16.13 30.69 -24.02
C LEU A 15 16.72 30.31 -22.65
N TYR A 16 15.87 30.11 -21.66
CA TYR A 16 16.22 29.35 -20.46
C TYR A 16 16.43 27.88 -20.88
N HIS A 17 17.65 27.52 -21.26
CA HIS A 17 18.09 26.13 -21.18
C HIS A 17 18.31 25.83 -19.71
N ALA A 18 17.32 25.20 -19.06
CA ALA A 18 17.58 24.43 -17.87
C ALA A 18 18.53 23.30 -18.29
N ASN A 19 19.81 23.44 -17.96
CA ASN A 19 20.82 22.41 -18.19
C ASN A 19 20.53 21.25 -17.23
N ALA A 20 19.67 20.31 -17.64
CA ALA A 20 19.55 19.03 -16.96
C ALA A 20 20.85 18.26 -17.19
N GLN A 21 21.74 18.26 -16.19
CA GLN A 21 22.99 17.51 -16.21
C GLN A 21 22.70 16.02 -16.44
N ALA A 22 23.48 15.37 -17.32
CA ALA A 22 23.29 13.95 -17.63
C ALA A 22 23.37 13.08 -16.36
N PRO A 23 22.52 12.04 -16.24
CA PRO A 23 22.62 11.09 -15.14
C PRO A 23 24.02 10.49 -15.03
N ARG A 24 24.54 10.32 -13.81
CA ARG A 24 25.85 9.71 -13.56
C ARG A 24 25.80 8.56 -12.57
N GLY A 25 26.76 7.65 -12.68
CA GLY A 25 26.98 6.60 -11.69
C GLY A 25 27.63 7.08 -10.41
N ILE A 26 27.41 6.34 -9.33
CA ILE A 26 28.23 6.43 -8.12
C ILE A 26 29.64 5.90 -8.41
N SER A 27 30.67 6.60 -7.92
CA SER A 27 32.05 6.10 -7.98
C SER A 27 32.34 5.11 -6.84
N ILE A 28 33.44 4.36 -6.94
CA ILE A 28 33.80 3.38 -5.90
C ILE A 28 34.11 4.05 -4.55
N ASP A 29 34.73 5.23 -4.55
CA ASP A 29 35.02 5.97 -3.31
C ASP A 29 33.73 6.49 -2.65
N GLU A 30 32.80 6.99 -3.47
CA GLU A 30 31.47 7.40 -3.02
C GLU A 30 30.67 6.23 -2.45
N TYR A 31 30.75 5.07 -3.10
CA TYR A 31 30.15 3.83 -2.63
C TYR A 31 30.65 3.44 -1.24
N GLN A 32 31.97 3.43 -1.04
CA GLN A 32 32.55 3.04 0.25
C GLN A 32 32.17 4.02 1.36
N LYS A 33 32.15 5.33 1.06
CA LYS A 33 31.66 6.35 2.01
C LYS A 33 30.19 6.16 2.37
N ALA A 34 29.33 5.95 1.38
CA ALA A 34 27.90 5.76 1.59
C ALA A 34 27.62 4.50 2.44
N LYS A 35 28.31 3.38 2.16
CA LYS A 35 28.19 2.14 2.94
C LYS A 35 28.66 2.30 4.39
N ALA A 36 29.73 3.06 4.62
CA ALA A 36 30.30 3.26 5.95
C ALA A 36 29.50 4.25 6.81
N PHE A 37 28.68 5.09 6.18
CA PHE A 37 27.88 6.08 6.88
C PHE A 37 26.79 5.42 7.75
N LYS A 38 26.54 5.98 8.93
CA LYS A 38 25.51 5.53 9.86
C LYS A 38 24.52 6.66 10.09
N VAL A 39 23.24 6.34 9.96
CA VAL A 39 22.16 7.20 10.43
C VAL A 39 22.05 7.02 11.95
N ALA A 40 21.98 8.12 12.70
CA ALA A 40 22.01 8.08 14.16
C ALA A 40 20.70 7.53 14.73
N ASP A 41 19.58 7.96 14.16
CA ASP A 41 18.25 7.52 14.54
C ASP A 41 17.45 7.11 13.29
N LEU A 42 17.40 5.81 12.99
CA LEU A 42 16.66 5.30 11.84
C LEU A 42 15.15 5.55 11.92
N ASP A 43 14.58 5.89 13.07
CA ASP A 43 13.16 6.21 13.20
C ASP A 43 12.88 7.66 12.83
N ASN A 44 13.71 8.58 13.30
CA ASN A 44 13.47 10.03 13.18
C ASN A 44 14.27 10.73 12.08
N ASP A 45 15.46 10.23 11.74
CA ASP A 45 16.36 10.87 10.78
C ASP A 45 15.97 10.50 9.34
N THR A 46 14.87 11.08 8.83
CA THR A 46 14.38 10.84 7.48
C THR A 46 15.23 11.52 6.40
N TYR A 47 15.99 12.55 6.76
CA TYR A 47 16.78 13.34 5.82
C TYR A 47 18.12 13.72 6.46
N VAL A 48 19.20 13.07 6.02
CA VAL A 48 20.52 13.18 6.63
C VAL A 48 21.54 13.68 5.61
N LYS A 49 22.29 14.72 6.00
CA LYS A 49 23.41 15.22 5.21
C LYS A 49 24.71 14.68 5.79
N PHE A 50 25.61 14.20 4.93
CA PHE A 50 26.93 13.75 5.37
C PHE A 50 28.03 14.25 4.42
N ASP A 51 29.23 14.42 4.96
CA ASP A 51 30.41 14.98 4.29
C ASP A 51 30.16 16.32 3.57
N ASN A 52 29.11 17.05 3.95
CA ASN A 52 28.58 18.24 3.26
C ASN A 52 28.33 18.08 1.76
N THR A 53 28.39 16.85 1.25
CA THR A 53 28.45 16.52 -0.18
C THR A 53 27.31 15.60 -0.58
N TYR A 54 26.80 14.80 0.35
CA TYR A 54 25.78 13.79 0.08
C TYR A 54 24.56 13.95 0.98
N VAL A 55 23.45 13.46 0.48
CA VAL A 55 22.17 13.41 1.18
C VAL A 55 21.66 11.98 1.14
N LEU A 56 21.28 11.46 2.29
CA LEU A 56 20.40 10.31 2.42
C LEU A 56 19.00 10.82 2.71
N ASP A 57 18.08 10.58 1.80
CA ASP A 57 16.66 10.85 2.00
C ASP A 57 15.94 9.52 2.13
N ARG A 58 15.10 9.35 3.16
CA ARG A 58 14.36 8.12 3.37
C ARG A 58 13.56 7.85 2.11
N TYR A 59 13.78 6.69 1.51
CA TYR A 59 13.30 6.36 0.19
C TYR A 59 11.78 6.58 0.14
N GLU A 60 11.34 7.61 -0.60
CA GLU A 60 9.92 7.95 -0.74
C GLU A 60 9.21 8.21 0.62
N GLY A 61 9.94 8.64 1.65
CA GLY A 61 9.42 8.82 3.01
C GLY A 61 8.88 7.53 3.67
N LYS A 62 9.17 6.35 3.09
CA LYS A 62 8.56 5.09 3.50
C LYS A 62 9.03 4.62 4.87
N LYS A 63 8.11 4.07 5.66
CA LYS A 63 8.43 3.38 6.92
C LYS A 63 9.32 2.16 6.66
N PRO A 64 10.13 1.71 7.64
CA PRO A 64 10.93 0.51 7.51
C PRO A 64 10.07 -0.72 7.17
N TYR A 65 10.66 -1.63 6.41
CA TYR A 65 10.13 -2.97 6.22
C TYR A 65 10.45 -3.84 7.43
N PHE A 66 9.46 -4.59 7.90
CA PHE A 66 9.68 -5.67 8.86
C PHE A 66 9.41 -7.00 8.19
N ILE A 67 10.42 -7.86 8.14
CA ILE A 67 10.35 -9.17 7.48
C ILE A 67 10.70 -10.26 8.47
N THR A 68 9.86 -11.28 8.53
CA THR A 68 10.09 -12.50 9.31
C THR A 68 10.21 -13.64 8.31
N GLY A 69 11.36 -14.31 8.29
CA GLY A 69 11.56 -15.49 7.44
C GLY A 69 11.19 -16.78 8.17
N ASP A 70 11.53 -17.91 7.57
CA ASP A 70 11.33 -19.23 8.17
C ASP A 70 12.12 -19.45 9.46
N ASP A 71 13.12 -18.58 9.71
CA ASP A 71 13.87 -18.50 10.96
C ASP A 71 13.07 -17.91 12.13
N GLY A 72 11.85 -17.42 11.89
CA GLY A 72 10.98 -16.80 12.89
C GLY A 72 11.47 -15.46 13.43
N ASN A 73 12.60 -14.96 12.92
CA ASN A 73 13.25 -13.77 13.45
C ASN A 73 12.81 -12.53 12.66
N LYS A 74 12.22 -11.55 13.36
CA LYS A 74 11.82 -10.28 12.77
C LYS A 74 13.04 -9.40 12.50
N LYS A 75 13.19 -8.97 11.24
CA LYS A 75 14.28 -8.14 10.75
C LYS A 75 13.72 -6.82 10.24
N ARG A 76 14.46 -5.73 10.42
CA ARG A 76 14.10 -4.39 9.97
C ARG A 76 14.96 -4.00 8.77
N VAL A 77 14.36 -3.45 7.72
CA VAL A 77 15.08 -2.92 6.55
C VAL A 77 14.62 -1.50 6.25
N ASP A 78 15.56 -0.56 6.31
CA ASP A 78 15.35 0.85 5.99
C ASP A 78 16.07 1.18 4.67
N LEU A 79 15.39 1.91 3.79
CA LEU A 79 15.91 2.31 2.49
C LEU A 79 16.09 3.83 2.45
N TYR A 80 17.23 4.29 1.97
CA TYR A 80 17.53 5.70 1.78
C TYR A 80 18.01 5.94 0.35
N ALA A 81 17.34 6.84 -0.38
CA ALA A 81 17.84 7.37 -1.63
C ALA A 81 19.12 8.19 -1.36
N LEU A 82 20.21 7.83 -2.03
CA LEU A 82 21.47 8.54 -1.97
C LEU A 82 21.53 9.54 -3.12
N SER A 83 21.74 10.82 -2.80
CA SER A 83 21.94 11.86 -3.80
C SER A 83 23.16 12.74 -3.52
N ALA A 84 23.76 13.25 -4.60
CA ALA A 84 24.79 14.27 -4.50
C ALA A 84 24.15 15.64 -4.24
N LYS A 85 24.56 16.35 -3.19
CA LYS A 85 24.02 17.66 -2.81
C LYS A 85 24.25 18.74 -3.88
N LYS A 86 25.35 18.63 -4.63
CA LYS A 86 25.77 19.63 -5.62
C LYS A 86 24.80 19.75 -6.79
N ASP A 87 24.28 18.62 -7.26
CA ASP A 87 23.53 18.53 -8.51
C ASP A 87 22.23 17.73 -8.40
N GLY A 88 21.93 17.16 -7.23
CA GLY A 88 20.75 16.34 -6.99
C GLY A 88 20.81 14.97 -7.66
N SER A 89 21.95 14.56 -8.23
CA SER A 89 22.07 13.28 -8.92
C SER A 89 21.75 12.14 -7.98
N ASN A 90 20.78 11.28 -8.36
CA ASN A 90 20.54 10.01 -7.69
C ASN A 90 21.74 9.10 -7.97
N LEU A 91 22.43 8.68 -6.91
CA LEU A 91 23.62 7.83 -6.97
C LEU A 91 23.31 6.36 -6.66
N GLY A 92 22.18 6.08 -6.01
CA GLY A 92 21.76 4.74 -5.62
C GLY A 92 20.88 4.75 -4.38
N THR A 93 20.80 3.59 -3.73
CA THR A 93 20.02 3.39 -2.51
C THR A 93 20.89 2.76 -1.43
N VAL A 94 21.00 3.41 -0.27
CA VAL A 94 21.62 2.82 0.92
C VAL A 94 20.57 2.02 1.69
N ILE A 95 20.92 0.80 2.04
CA ILE A 95 20.08 -0.17 2.73
C ILE A 95 20.67 -0.36 4.12
N PHE A 96 19.87 -0.10 5.15
CA PHE A 96 20.20 -0.46 6.54
C PHE A 96 19.37 -1.67 6.96
N TYR A 97 20.03 -2.76 7.30
CA TYR A 97 19.39 -3.98 7.78
C TYR A 97 19.72 -4.16 9.26
N THR A 98 18.70 -4.24 10.11
CA THR A 98 18.85 -4.49 11.54
C THR A 98 18.27 -5.84 11.90
N ASN A 99 19.08 -6.70 12.49
CA ASN A 99 18.64 -8.02 12.94
C ASN A 99 17.97 -7.98 14.33
N GLU A 100 17.50 -9.13 14.79
CA GLU A 100 16.81 -9.31 16.08
C GLU A 100 17.67 -8.96 17.29
N LYS A 101 19.00 -8.96 17.13
CA LYS A 101 19.97 -8.58 18.16
C LYS A 101 20.33 -7.08 18.13
N GLY A 102 19.70 -6.32 17.24
CA GLY A 102 20.02 -4.90 17.03
C GLY A 102 21.33 -4.65 16.27
N LYS A 103 21.97 -5.70 15.71
CA LYS A 103 23.16 -5.52 14.86
C LYS A 103 22.71 -4.98 13.51
N GLN A 104 23.29 -3.85 13.13
CA GLN A 104 23.04 -3.19 11.85
C GLN A 104 24.10 -3.56 10.81
N TYR A 105 23.63 -3.88 9.61
CA TYR A 105 24.42 -4.06 8.40
C TYR A 105 24.02 -2.99 7.39
N ALA A 106 24.98 -2.58 6.55
CA ALA A 106 24.75 -1.57 5.52
C ALA A 106 25.22 -2.09 4.16
N ALA A 107 24.40 -1.88 3.13
CA ALA A 107 24.76 -2.13 1.73
C ALA A 107 24.33 -0.92 0.88
N CYS A 108 25.06 -0.62 -0.18
CA CYS A 108 24.69 0.43 -1.13
C CYS A 108 24.36 -0.23 -2.47
N LEU A 109 23.10 -0.15 -2.90
CA LEU A 109 22.68 -0.55 -4.24
C LEU A 109 23.00 0.60 -5.22
N PRO A 110 23.94 0.43 -6.17
CA PRO A 110 24.25 1.48 -7.13
C PRO A 110 23.10 1.70 -8.13
N ASN A 111 23.04 2.90 -8.72
CA ASN A 111 22.14 3.17 -9.85
C ASN A 111 22.61 2.46 -11.14
N ASN A 112 21.78 2.52 -12.18
CA ASN A 112 22.05 1.89 -13.48
C ASN A 112 23.22 2.53 -14.28
N PHE A 113 23.75 3.67 -13.83
CA PHE A 113 24.86 4.37 -14.48
C PHE A 113 26.22 4.08 -13.84
N ALA A 114 26.26 3.28 -12.77
CA ALA A 114 27.49 2.89 -12.10
C ALA A 114 28.33 1.91 -12.93
N ASP A 115 29.65 2.00 -12.76
CA ASP A 115 30.63 1.11 -13.40
C ASP A 115 30.48 -0.34 -12.90
N GLY A 116 30.81 -1.32 -13.74
CA GLY A 116 30.74 -2.75 -13.41
C GLY A 116 31.47 -3.11 -12.11
N LYS A 117 32.61 -2.47 -11.82
CA LYS A 117 33.36 -2.72 -10.58
C LYS A 117 32.59 -2.33 -9.31
N VAL A 118 31.69 -1.35 -9.41
CA VAL A 118 30.84 -0.93 -8.28
C VAL A 118 29.72 -1.94 -8.06
N TRP A 119 29.16 -2.49 -9.14
CA TRP A 119 28.21 -3.60 -9.07
C TRP A 119 28.85 -4.86 -8.48
N GLU A 120 30.06 -5.21 -8.91
CA GLU A 120 30.84 -6.32 -8.33
C GLU A 120 31.08 -6.12 -6.82
N GLN A 121 31.42 -4.89 -6.41
CA GLN A 121 31.57 -4.55 -5.00
C GLN A 121 30.25 -4.71 -4.23
N TYR A 122 29.12 -4.27 -4.79
CA TYR A 122 27.80 -4.49 -4.20
C TYR A 122 27.47 -5.98 -4.01
N PHE A 123 27.69 -6.80 -5.02
CA PHE A 123 27.49 -8.25 -4.92
C PHE A 123 28.40 -8.87 -3.86
N THR A 124 29.65 -8.44 -3.79
CA THR A 124 30.61 -8.87 -2.78
C THR A 124 30.12 -8.52 -1.37
N ASP A 125 29.63 -7.30 -1.16
CA ASP A 125 29.16 -6.84 0.14
C ASP A 125 27.88 -7.54 0.60
N ILE A 126 26.87 -7.71 -0.27
CA ILE A 126 25.65 -8.43 0.12
C ILE A 126 25.91 -9.92 0.39
N HIS A 127 26.86 -10.52 -0.35
CA HIS A 127 27.26 -11.91 -0.11
C HIS A 127 28.05 -12.05 1.20
N ALA A 128 28.87 -11.06 1.58
CA ALA A 128 29.54 -11.04 2.86
C ALA A 128 28.54 -10.93 4.03
N ILE A 129 27.52 -10.08 3.90
CA ILE A 129 26.45 -9.97 4.90
C ILE A 129 25.67 -11.28 5.01
N ASP A 130 25.34 -11.93 3.89
CA ASP A 130 24.57 -13.18 3.87
C ASP A 130 25.28 -14.36 4.56
N LYS A 131 26.63 -14.35 4.57
CA LYS A 131 27.43 -15.31 5.34
C LYS A 131 27.28 -15.10 6.85
N GLU A 132 27.08 -13.87 7.30
CA GLU A 132 26.89 -13.54 8.72
C GLU A 132 25.40 -13.60 9.15
N GLU A 133 24.50 -13.34 8.21
CA GLU A 133 23.07 -13.20 8.41
C GLU A 133 22.33 -14.05 7.36
N PRO A 134 21.93 -15.29 7.71
CA PRO A 134 21.30 -16.20 6.78
C PRO A 134 20.05 -15.62 6.13
N ASN A 135 19.91 -15.86 4.82
CA ASN A 135 18.80 -15.40 3.99
C ASN A 135 18.73 -13.87 3.84
N PHE A 136 19.81 -13.14 4.13
CA PHE A 136 19.88 -11.70 3.91
C PHE A 136 19.57 -11.37 2.44
N VAL A 137 20.21 -12.05 1.49
CA VAL A 137 19.99 -11.77 0.05
C VAL A 137 18.54 -12.05 -0.32
N LEU A 138 17.95 -13.15 0.16
CA LEU A 138 16.55 -13.48 -0.11
C LEU A 138 15.59 -12.40 0.41
N LYS A 139 15.76 -11.97 1.67
CA LYS A 139 14.94 -10.92 2.30
C LYS A 139 15.13 -9.57 1.59
N LEU A 140 16.37 -9.24 1.23
CA LEU A 140 16.69 -8.04 0.46
C LEU A 140 16.05 -8.07 -0.93
N SER A 141 16.15 -9.18 -1.65
CA SER A 141 15.51 -9.37 -2.95
C SER A 141 14.00 -9.16 -2.87
N TYR A 142 13.33 -9.68 -1.84
CA TYR A 142 11.91 -9.44 -1.64
C TYR A 142 11.59 -7.94 -1.49
N VAL A 143 12.32 -7.20 -0.64
CA VAL A 143 12.14 -5.75 -0.46
C VAL A 143 12.35 -5.01 -1.77
N LEU A 144 13.48 -5.26 -2.43
CA LEU A 144 13.83 -4.56 -3.66
C LEU A 144 12.85 -4.89 -4.79
N SER A 145 12.43 -6.15 -4.95
CA SER A 145 11.43 -6.53 -5.95
C SER A 145 10.11 -5.78 -5.75
N ARG A 146 9.65 -5.62 -4.49
CA ARG A 146 8.47 -4.81 -4.19
C ARG A 146 8.66 -3.35 -4.62
N GLU A 147 9.81 -2.76 -4.32
CA GLU A 147 10.09 -1.37 -4.70
C GLU A 147 10.22 -1.21 -6.22
N PHE A 148 10.91 -2.11 -6.91
CA PHE A 148 11.01 -2.07 -8.36
C PHE A 148 9.65 -2.24 -9.03
N SER A 149 8.81 -3.17 -8.55
CA SER A 149 7.44 -3.30 -9.05
C SER A 149 6.62 -2.05 -8.80
N PHE A 150 6.77 -1.40 -7.64
CA PHE A 150 6.10 -0.15 -7.33
C PHE A 150 6.59 1.01 -8.21
N GLN A 151 7.89 1.12 -8.47
CA GLN A 151 8.46 2.13 -9.38
C GLN A 151 8.01 1.90 -10.83
N ALA A 152 7.98 0.64 -11.28
CA ALA A 152 7.45 0.29 -12.58
C ALA A 152 5.97 0.69 -12.69
N TYR A 153 5.16 0.39 -11.67
CA TYR A 153 3.77 0.84 -11.61
C TYR A 153 3.67 2.37 -11.64
N LYS A 154 4.42 3.09 -10.80
CA LYS A 154 4.48 4.56 -10.76
C LYS A 154 4.85 5.16 -12.13
N SER A 155 5.76 4.52 -12.86
CA SER A 155 6.16 4.96 -14.21
C SER A 155 5.07 4.78 -15.29
N THR A 156 4.06 3.92 -15.03
CA THR A 156 2.88 3.79 -15.90
C THR A 156 1.82 4.86 -15.64
N LEU A 157 1.91 5.57 -14.51
CA LEU A 157 0.99 6.64 -14.13
C LEU A 157 1.42 7.96 -14.79
N LYS A 158 0.47 8.82 -15.18
CA LYS A 158 0.78 10.08 -15.89
C LYS A 158 0.69 11.29 -14.95
N GLY A 159 1.74 12.13 -14.94
CA GLY A 159 1.73 13.42 -14.23
C GLY A 159 1.61 13.28 -12.70
N GLY A 160 0.87 14.17 -12.04
CA GLY A 160 0.68 14.21 -10.57
C GLY A 160 0.02 12.97 -9.95
N GLU A 161 -0.24 11.92 -10.74
CA GLU A 161 -0.59 10.58 -10.28
C GLU A 161 0.61 9.83 -9.68
N ALA A 162 1.84 10.14 -10.11
CA ALA A 162 3.07 9.53 -9.58
C ALA A 162 3.34 9.92 -8.11
N ASP A 163 3.08 11.18 -7.74
CA ASP A 163 3.16 11.66 -6.35
C ASP A 163 1.98 11.17 -5.49
N ARG A 164 0.88 10.75 -6.14
CA ARG A 164 -0.30 10.18 -5.49
C ARG A 164 -0.26 8.66 -5.35
N ALA A 165 0.71 8.00 -5.98
CA ALA A 165 0.97 6.57 -5.82
C ALA A 165 1.55 6.24 -4.43
N GLU A 166 2.25 7.19 -3.80
CA GLU A 166 2.77 7.07 -2.42
C GLU A 166 1.65 7.00 -1.36
N ALA A 167 0.47 7.55 -1.64
CA ALA A 167 -0.70 7.43 -0.76
C ALA A 167 -1.43 6.08 -0.91
N ALA A 168 -1.10 5.29 -1.93
CA ALA A 168 -1.72 4.01 -2.24
C ALA A 168 -0.96 2.80 -1.68
N THR A 169 0.13 3.01 -0.95
CA THR A 169 0.84 1.92 -0.25
C THR A 169 0.23 1.72 1.13
N TYR A 170 -0.88 0.98 1.16
CA TYR A 170 -1.41 0.24 2.29
C TYR A 170 -0.96 0.77 3.66
N GLY A 171 -1.71 1.74 4.21
CA GLY A 171 -1.71 1.87 5.66
C GLY A 171 -1.92 0.47 6.25
N ASN A 172 -1.30 0.14 7.37
CA ASN A 172 -1.66 -1.06 8.15
C ASN A 172 -3.14 -1.06 8.61
N ASP A 173 -3.88 -0.04 8.18
CA ASP A 173 -5.25 0.24 8.44
C ASP A 173 -6.09 -0.52 7.40
N ILE A 174 -6.84 -1.49 7.90
CA ILE A 174 -7.89 -2.19 7.16
C ILE A 174 -9.15 -1.35 7.30
N CYS A 175 -9.65 -0.77 6.21
CA CYS A 175 -10.71 0.25 6.27
C CYS A 175 -11.68 0.14 5.09
N PHE A 176 -12.78 0.87 5.22
CA PHE A 176 -13.82 1.02 4.20
C PHE A 176 -14.05 2.49 3.86
N PRO A 177 -14.53 2.82 2.65
CA PRO A 177 -15.13 4.13 2.36
C PRO A 177 -16.28 4.47 3.32
N GLY A 178 -16.53 5.75 3.50
CA GLY A 178 -17.52 6.23 4.48
C GLY A 178 -18.98 6.04 4.07
N ASP A 179 -19.24 5.87 2.78
CA ASP A 179 -20.55 5.70 2.16
C ASP A 179 -21.07 4.27 2.17
N GLU A 180 -20.20 3.29 2.49
CA GLU A 180 -20.60 1.89 2.68
C GLU A 180 -21.62 1.76 3.83
N GLU A 181 -22.62 0.89 3.68
CA GLU A 181 -23.71 0.75 4.64
C GLU A 181 -23.51 -0.41 5.61
N VAL A 182 -23.52 -0.11 6.91
CA VAL A 182 -23.48 -1.10 7.99
C VAL A 182 -24.89 -1.60 8.30
N LEU A 183 -25.04 -2.92 8.46
CA LEU A 183 -26.29 -3.53 8.95
C LEU A 183 -26.44 -3.33 10.46
N MET A 184 -27.48 -2.59 10.85
CA MET A 184 -27.80 -2.30 12.23
C MET A 184 -28.59 -3.45 12.88
N ALA A 185 -28.56 -3.54 14.20
CA ALA A 185 -29.23 -4.60 14.96
C ALA A 185 -30.77 -4.65 14.76
N ASN A 186 -31.39 -3.51 14.43
CA ASN A 186 -32.82 -3.40 14.11
C ASN A 186 -33.14 -3.75 12.65
N GLY A 187 -32.17 -4.22 11.86
CA GLY A 187 -32.30 -4.53 10.44
C GLY A 187 -32.24 -3.32 9.50
N SER A 188 -32.18 -2.11 10.04
CA SER A 188 -31.92 -0.90 9.24
C SER A 188 -30.46 -0.85 8.78
N LYS A 189 -30.18 0.10 7.90
CA LYS A 189 -28.83 0.38 7.42
C LYS A 189 -28.41 1.78 7.82
N LYS A 190 -27.12 1.94 8.12
CA LYS A 190 -26.52 3.23 8.45
C LYS A 190 -25.19 3.36 7.73
N GLN A 191 -24.93 4.52 7.13
CA GLN A 191 -23.63 4.79 6.51
C GLN A 191 -22.52 4.69 7.56
N LEU A 192 -21.40 4.07 7.18
CA LEU A 192 -20.28 3.82 8.08
C LEU A 192 -19.73 5.11 8.70
N ALA A 193 -19.63 6.19 7.91
CA ALA A 193 -19.18 7.49 8.41
C ALA A 193 -20.13 8.12 9.46
N SER A 194 -21.37 7.63 9.58
CA SER A 194 -22.37 8.10 10.55
C SER A 194 -22.46 7.22 11.80
N ILE A 195 -21.70 6.13 11.87
CA ILE A 195 -21.67 5.25 13.04
C ILE A 195 -21.03 5.97 14.23
N VAL A 196 -21.63 5.82 15.41
CA VAL A 196 -21.13 6.40 16.66
C VAL A 196 -21.02 5.34 17.75
N ALA A 197 -20.22 5.63 18.77
CA ALA A 197 -20.15 4.78 19.96
C ALA A 197 -21.54 4.59 20.58
N GLY A 198 -21.86 3.36 20.98
CA GLY A 198 -23.17 2.98 21.51
C GLY A 198 -24.17 2.48 20.45
N ASP A 199 -23.91 2.67 19.16
CA ASP A 199 -24.72 2.04 18.10
C ASP A 199 -24.68 0.52 18.23
N GLN A 200 -25.78 -0.14 17.88
CA GLN A 200 -25.86 -1.61 17.82
C GLN A 200 -25.84 -2.11 16.38
N VAL A 201 -24.86 -2.93 16.05
CA VAL A 201 -24.63 -3.48 14.70
C VAL A 201 -24.69 -5.01 14.73
N ILE A 202 -24.89 -5.62 13.56
CA ILE A 202 -24.89 -7.07 13.42
C ILE A 202 -23.46 -7.59 13.24
N THR A 203 -23.09 -8.56 14.08
CA THR A 203 -21.97 -9.48 13.84
C THR A 203 -22.51 -10.85 13.47
N VAL A 204 -21.72 -11.61 12.72
CA VAL A 204 -22.07 -12.94 12.22
C VAL A 204 -20.94 -13.90 12.58
N ASP A 205 -21.26 -15.00 13.25
CA ASP A 205 -20.30 -16.08 13.42
C ASP A 205 -20.03 -16.76 12.06
N PRO A 206 -18.81 -16.71 11.52
CA PRO A 206 -18.52 -17.26 10.20
C PRO A 206 -18.63 -18.79 10.14
N ALA A 207 -18.55 -19.50 11.27
CA ALA A 207 -18.69 -20.95 11.32
C ALA A 207 -20.16 -21.40 11.35
N THR A 208 -21.03 -20.64 12.01
CA THR A 208 -22.44 -21.04 12.21
C THR A 208 -23.43 -20.22 11.40
N GLY A 209 -23.03 -19.07 10.84
CA GLY A 209 -23.90 -18.10 10.19
C GLY A 209 -24.85 -17.38 11.15
N THR A 210 -24.68 -17.57 12.46
CA THR A 210 -25.56 -17.00 13.48
C THR A 210 -25.31 -15.51 13.65
N GLN A 211 -26.37 -14.72 13.62
CA GLN A 211 -26.30 -13.26 13.82
C GLN A 211 -26.44 -12.90 15.29
N LYS A 212 -25.71 -11.89 15.74
CA LYS A 212 -25.83 -11.29 17.08
C LYS A 212 -25.66 -9.78 17.01
N ALA A 213 -26.40 -9.05 17.84
CA ALA A 213 -26.18 -7.62 18.03
C ALA A 213 -24.96 -7.38 18.93
N VAL A 214 -24.09 -6.46 18.52
CA VAL A 214 -22.93 -6.00 19.30
C VAL A 214 -22.89 -4.47 19.34
N THR A 215 -22.41 -3.92 20.44
CA THR A 215 -22.29 -2.48 20.63
C THR A 215 -20.98 -1.97 20.04
N VAL A 216 -21.05 -0.89 19.28
CA VAL A 216 -19.88 -0.18 18.75
C VAL A 216 -19.20 0.58 19.89
N LYS A 217 -17.90 0.33 20.09
CA LYS A 217 -17.07 1.09 21.03
C LYS A 217 -16.69 2.44 20.46
N GLN A 218 -16.23 2.44 19.21
CA GLN A 218 -15.79 3.63 18.51
C GLN A 218 -15.72 3.39 17.00
N LEU A 219 -15.86 4.48 16.26
CA LEU A 219 -15.46 4.54 14.86
C LEU A 219 -14.02 5.06 14.79
N ILE A 220 -13.14 4.30 14.15
CA ILE A 220 -11.76 4.68 13.88
C ILE A 220 -11.75 5.39 12.53
N THR A 221 -11.49 6.69 12.53
CA THR A 221 -11.37 7.51 11.32
C THR A 221 -9.90 7.74 11.00
N HIS A 222 -9.52 7.45 9.76
CA HIS A 222 -8.20 7.77 9.25
C HIS A 222 -8.24 9.07 8.42
N GLU A 223 -7.17 9.86 8.54
CA GLU A 223 -7.03 11.15 7.86
C GLU A 223 -7.30 11.07 6.36
N ALA A 224 -7.85 12.13 5.78
CA ALA A 224 -8.20 12.13 4.37
C ALA A 224 -6.95 11.98 3.49
N ARG A 225 -6.88 10.89 2.71
CA ARG A 225 -5.76 10.57 1.81
C ARG A 225 -6.27 9.88 0.56
N ASN A 226 -5.40 9.70 -0.43
CA ASN A 226 -5.74 8.99 -1.66
C ASN A 226 -5.61 7.48 -1.47
N TYR A 227 -6.53 6.90 -0.69
CA TYR A 227 -6.56 5.46 -0.41
C TYR A 227 -6.88 4.65 -1.67
N ALA A 228 -6.12 3.58 -1.88
CA ALA A 228 -6.53 2.53 -2.82
C ALA A 228 -7.73 1.78 -2.24
N VAL A 229 -8.73 1.55 -3.10
CA VAL A 229 -9.97 0.86 -2.76
C VAL A 229 -10.19 -0.24 -3.79
N THR A 230 -10.48 -1.45 -3.30
CA THR A 230 -10.95 -2.56 -4.11
C THR A 230 -12.47 -2.59 -4.06
N GLN A 231 -13.09 -2.42 -5.21
CA GLN A 231 -14.52 -2.64 -5.42
C GLN A 231 -14.74 -4.07 -5.94
N LEU A 232 -15.66 -4.78 -5.31
CA LEU A 232 -16.12 -6.09 -5.75
C LEU A 232 -17.57 -5.99 -6.22
N THR A 233 -17.84 -6.48 -7.42
CA THR A 233 -19.19 -6.79 -7.89
C THR A 233 -19.42 -8.28 -7.69
N LEU A 234 -20.41 -8.61 -6.86
CA LEU A 234 -20.72 -9.96 -6.43
C LEU A 234 -22.06 -10.39 -7.00
N VAL A 235 -22.11 -11.58 -7.60
CA VAL A 235 -23.30 -12.13 -8.25
C VAL A 235 -23.66 -13.47 -7.63
N ARG A 236 -24.96 -13.67 -7.42
CA ARG A 236 -25.54 -14.99 -7.20
C ARG A 236 -26.68 -15.21 -8.17
N THR A 237 -26.70 -16.38 -8.79
CA THR A 237 -27.77 -16.81 -9.69
C THR A 237 -28.46 -18.04 -9.12
N GLN A 238 -29.79 -18.07 -9.21
CA GLN A 238 -30.61 -19.24 -8.96
C GLN A 238 -31.40 -19.54 -10.22
N GLN A 239 -31.33 -20.77 -10.70
CA GLN A 239 -32.08 -21.21 -11.86
C GLN A 239 -33.16 -22.19 -11.42
N ALA A 240 -34.37 -22.00 -11.91
CA ALA A 240 -35.47 -22.94 -11.75
C ALA A 240 -36.01 -23.32 -13.14
N SER A 241 -36.05 -24.61 -13.44
CA SER A 241 -36.74 -25.11 -14.62
C SER A 241 -38.21 -25.32 -14.28
N LYS A 242 -39.10 -24.55 -14.89
CA LYS A 242 -40.55 -24.68 -14.77
C LYS A 242 -41.13 -25.19 -16.10
N GLU A 243 -42.35 -25.72 -16.09
CA GLU A 243 -43.04 -26.20 -17.30
C GLU A 243 -43.13 -25.13 -18.40
N GLN A 244 -43.12 -23.85 -18.03
CA GLN A 244 -43.24 -22.69 -18.92
C GLN A 244 -41.88 -22.14 -19.39
N GLY A 245 -40.75 -22.68 -18.92
CA GLY A 245 -39.40 -22.23 -19.28
C GLY A 245 -38.42 -22.19 -18.12
N HIS A 246 -37.22 -21.66 -18.38
CA HIS A 246 -36.18 -21.45 -17.37
C HIS A 246 -36.34 -20.06 -16.74
N GLU A 247 -36.45 -20.01 -15.42
CA GLU A 247 -36.42 -18.76 -14.66
C GLU A 247 -35.05 -18.61 -14.01
N VAL A 248 -34.43 -17.44 -14.16
CA VAL A 248 -33.14 -17.11 -13.53
C VAL A 248 -33.34 -15.90 -12.63
N HIS A 249 -33.18 -16.12 -11.33
CA HIS A 249 -33.12 -15.05 -10.35
C HIS A 249 -31.67 -14.66 -10.11
N MET A 250 -31.33 -13.38 -10.28
CA MET A 250 -29.98 -12.86 -10.07
C MET A 250 -29.99 -11.80 -8.96
N SER A 251 -29.09 -11.97 -8.00
CA SER A 251 -28.84 -11.01 -6.93
C SER A 251 -27.42 -10.45 -7.06
N ILE A 252 -27.31 -9.12 -7.03
CA ILE A 252 -26.04 -8.40 -7.15
C ILE A 252 -25.73 -7.68 -5.83
N ARG A 253 -24.46 -7.64 -5.45
CA ARG A 253 -23.94 -6.76 -4.39
C ARG A 253 -22.71 -6.03 -4.91
N LYS A 254 -22.51 -4.82 -4.38
CA LYS A 254 -21.28 -4.05 -4.53
C LYS A 254 -20.76 -3.81 -3.12
N VAL A 255 -19.46 -3.93 -2.93
CA VAL A 255 -18.79 -3.61 -1.66
C VAL A 255 -17.39 -3.08 -1.96
N GLU A 256 -16.94 -2.14 -1.15
CA GLU A 256 -15.64 -1.50 -1.31
C GLU A 256 -14.84 -1.51 -0.02
N ALA A 257 -13.56 -1.86 -0.09
CA ALA A 257 -12.66 -1.80 1.05
C ALA A 257 -11.22 -1.57 0.62
N THR A 258 -10.33 -1.23 1.55
CA THR A 258 -8.89 -1.24 1.27
C THR A 258 -8.44 -2.66 0.87
N PRO A 259 -7.46 -2.84 -0.05
CA PRO A 259 -7.18 -4.19 -0.58
C PRO A 259 -6.57 -5.17 0.45
N ASN A 260 -6.04 -4.66 1.56
CA ASN A 260 -5.56 -5.46 2.70
C ASN A 260 -6.70 -5.86 3.66
N HIS A 261 -7.94 -5.41 3.45
CA HIS A 261 -9.03 -5.72 4.36
C HIS A 261 -9.30 -7.23 4.37
N PRO A 262 -9.25 -7.90 5.54
CA PRO A 262 -9.53 -9.32 5.63
C PRO A 262 -11.01 -9.63 5.39
N ILE A 263 -11.25 -10.76 4.74
CA ILE A 263 -12.59 -11.31 4.47
C ILE A 263 -12.55 -12.83 4.60
N THR A 264 -13.63 -13.41 5.09
CA THR A 264 -13.81 -14.88 5.12
C THR A 264 -14.55 -15.32 3.86
N THR A 265 -14.01 -16.32 3.17
CA THR A 265 -14.61 -16.99 2.02
C THR A 265 -14.98 -18.44 2.38
N PRO A 266 -15.76 -19.15 1.54
CA PRO A 266 -15.97 -20.58 1.72
C PRO A 266 -14.67 -21.41 1.71
N GLU A 267 -13.64 -20.94 1.00
CA GLU A 267 -12.33 -21.61 0.87
C GLU A 267 -11.32 -21.22 1.97
N GLY A 268 -11.65 -20.24 2.82
CA GLY A 268 -10.80 -19.77 3.92
C GLY A 268 -10.72 -18.26 4.01
N ASN A 269 -9.79 -17.75 4.81
CA ASN A 269 -9.59 -16.31 4.91
C ASN A 269 -8.76 -15.79 3.73
N SER A 270 -9.13 -14.61 3.24
CA SER A 270 -8.46 -13.88 2.16
C SER A 270 -8.43 -12.38 2.49
N SER A 271 -8.00 -11.56 1.53
CA SER A 271 -8.17 -10.10 1.56
C SER A 271 -8.88 -9.61 0.30
N PHE A 272 -9.49 -8.43 0.37
CA PHE A 272 -10.21 -7.84 -0.77
C PHE A 272 -9.36 -7.79 -2.06
N GLY A 273 -8.11 -7.35 -1.96
CA GLY A 273 -7.19 -7.27 -3.10
C GLY A 273 -6.70 -8.64 -3.61
N ALA A 274 -6.70 -9.67 -2.76
CA ALA A 274 -6.29 -11.02 -3.14
C ALA A 274 -7.40 -11.82 -3.84
N LEU A 275 -8.66 -11.41 -3.68
CA LEU A 275 -9.79 -12.05 -4.33
C LEU A 275 -9.67 -11.99 -5.86
N ARG A 276 -10.11 -13.06 -6.52
CA ARG A 276 -10.14 -13.22 -7.98
C ARG A 276 -11.57 -13.48 -8.44
N GLU A 277 -11.85 -13.10 -9.68
CA GLU A 277 -13.11 -13.48 -10.35
C GLU A 277 -13.31 -14.99 -10.28
N GLY A 278 -14.54 -15.41 -10.00
CA GLY A 278 -14.87 -16.82 -9.77
C GLY A 278 -14.82 -17.26 -8.31
N GLN A 279 -14.07 -16.60 -7.44
CA GLN A 279 -14.08 -16.92 -6.01
C GLN A 279 -15.39 -16.49 -5.35
N GLN A 280 -15.70 -17.08 -4.20
CA GLN A 280 -16.95 -16.83 -3.50
C GLN A 280 -16.73 -16.03 -2.22
N VAL A 281 -17.73 -15.25 -1.82
CA VAL A 281 -17.75 -14.54 -0.54
C VAL A 281 -19.14 -14.66 0.09
N TRP A 282 -19.19 -14.61 1.42
CA TRP A 282 -20.44 -14.75 2.16
C TRP A 282 -21.22 -13.44 2.14
N CYS A 283 -22.43 -13.46 1.57
CA CYS A 283 -23.34 -12.31 1.55
C CYS A 283 -24.68 -12.66 2.16
N LEU A 284 -25.31 -11.68 2.80
CA LEU A 284 -26.69 -11.78 3.26
C LEU A 284 -27.64 -11.83 2.06
N ASN A 285 -28.29 -12.99 1.90
CA ASN A 285 -29.44 -13.12 1.04
C ASN A 285 -30.67 -12.59 1.78
N LYS A 286 -31.26 -11.50 1.26
CA LYS A 286 -32.43 -10.84 1.89
C LYS A 286 -33.70 -11.69 1.82
N GLU A 287 -33.82 -12.59 0.85
CA GLU A 287 -34.99 -13.43 0.68
C GLU A 287 -35.00 -14.59 1.68
N THR A 288 -33.84 -15.21 1.90
CA THR A 288 -33.70 -16.35 2.82
C THR A 288 -33.27 -15.93 4.22
N ASN A 289 -32.83 -14.68 4.39
CA ASN A 289 -32.20 -14.14 5.60
C ASN A 289 -30.99 -14.98 6.08
N LYS A 290 -30.27 -15.61 5.13
CA LYS A 290 -29.10 -16.45 5.39
C LYS A 290 -27.87 -15.90 4.67
N TYR A 291 -26.70 -16.24 5.19
CA TYR A 291 -25.44 -15.99 4.51
C TYR A 291 -25.19 -17.08 3.49
N GLU A 292 -25.05 -16.68 2.24
CA GLU A 292 -24.90 -17.57 1.10
C GLU A 292 -23.71 -17.11 0.25
N PRO A 293 -23.05 -18.03 -0.48
CA PRO A 293 -21.92 -17.67 -1.31
C PRO A 293 -22.39 -16.88 -2.54
N TYR A 294 -21.74 -15.74 -2.78
CA TYR A 294 -21.85 -14.96 -4.01
C TYR A 294 -20.50 -14.99 -4.72
N GLN A 295 -20.53 -15.18 -6.02
CA GLN A 295 -19.33 -15.22 -6.85
C GLN A 295 -18.84 -13.80 -7.13
N VAL A 296 -17.53 -13.57 -7.02
CA VAL A 296 -16.87 -12.37 -7.52
C VAL A 296 -17.00 -12.39 -9.04
N TRP A 297 -17.83 -11.48 -9.56
CA TRP A 297 -18.02 -11.29 -10.99
C TRP A 297 -16.98 -10.35 -11.57
N GLN A 298 -16.68 -9.27 -10.85
CA GLN A 298 -15.73 -8.25 -11.28
C GLN A 298 -15.00 -7.70 -10.05
N LYS A 299 -13.70 -7.43 -10.24
CA LYS A 299 -12.88 -6.69 -9.27
C LYS A 299 -12.25 -5.48 -9.96
N ASN A 300 -12.46 -4.30 -9.38
CA ASN A 300 -11.80 -3.08 -9.81
C ASN A 300 -11.00 -2.50 -8.64
N GLU A 301 -9.73 -2.17 -8.88
CA GLU A 301 -8.91 -1.43 -7.93
C GLU A 301 -8.74 -0.01 -8.43
N THR A 302 -9.18 0.96 -7.62
CA THR A 302 -9.14 2.37 -7.98
C THR A 302 -8.64 3.21 -6.81
N VAL A 303 -8.15 4.39 -7.12
CA VAL A 303 -7.93 5.46 -6.15
C VAL A 303 -9.02 6.50 -6.39
N GLN A 304 -9.87 6.74 -5.40
CA GLN A 304 -11.06 7.60 -5.56
C GLN A 304 -10.78 9.07 -5.21
N GLY A 305 -9.51 9.49 -5.23
CA GLY A 305 -9.11 10.81 -4.77
C GLY A 305 -8.96 10.86 -3.25
N THR A 306 -8.82 12.09 -2.73
CA THR A 306 -8.59 12.31 -1.30
C THR A 306 -9.88 12.11 -0.52
N GLN A 307 -9.93 11.07 0.32
CA GLN A 307 -11.09 10.72 1.12
C GLN A 307 -10.65 10.17 2.49
N GLN A 308 -11.52 10.29 3.49
CA GLN A 308 -11.36 9.57 4.75
C GLN A 308 -11.81 8.13 4.58
N VAL A 309 -11.17 7.22 5.31
CA VAL A 309 -11.59 5.82 5.42
C VAL A 309 -11.79 5.46 6.88
N TYR A 310 -12.65 4.48 7.09
CA TYR A 310 -13.20 4.18 8.40
C TYR A 310 -13.01 2.71 8.74
N ASN A 311 -12.85 2.43 10.03
CA ASN A 311 -12.95 1.10 10.60
C ASN A 311 -13.78 1.18 11.87
N MET A 312 -14.42 0.09 12.25
CA MET A 312 -15.30 0.02 13.41
C MET A 312 -14.73 -0.94 14.44
N ASP A 313 -14.68 -0.53 15.70
CA ASP A 313 -14.36 -1.40 16.83
C ASP A 313 -15.61 -1.63 17.67
N ALA A 314 -15.88 -2.89 18.02
CA ALA A 314 -17.06 -3.32 18.75
C ALA A 314 -16.69 -4.08 20.02
N GLU A 315 -17.65 -4.21 20.93
CA GLU A 315 -17.47 -4.93 22.20
C GLU A 315 -17.26 -6.44 22.04
N GLY A 316 -17.65 -6.99 20.89
CA GLY A 316 -17.41 -8.38 20.55
C GLY A 316 -17.77 -8.69 19.10
N GLY A 317 -17.68 -9.98 18.77
CA GLY A 317 -17.81 -10.44 17.39
C GLY A 317 -16.46 -10.47 16.67
N SER A 318 -16.42 -11.18 15.55
CA SER A 318 -15.25 -11.26 14.67
C SER A 318 -15.53 -10.72 13.27
N THR A 319 -16.77 -10.32 12.99
CA THR A 319 -17.21 -9.84 11.68
C THR A 319 -18.18 -8.68 11.80
N PHE A 320 -18.35 -7.96 10.70
CA PHE A 320 -19.46 -7.04 10.46
C PHE A 320 -20.13 -7.37 9.13
N VAL A 321 -21.27 -6.74 8.90
CA VAL A 321 -22.01 -6.84 7.63
C VAL A 321 -22.03 -5.46 7.00
N ILE A 322 -21.26 -5.30 5.93
CA ILE A 322 -21.12 -4.04 5.18
C ILE A 322 -21.62 -4.28 3.76
N ASP A 323 -22.58 -3.46 3.33
CA ASP A 323 -23.30 -3.61 2.06
C ASP A 323 -23.87 -5.01 1.79
N GLY A 324 -24.21 -5.71 2.88
CA GLY A 324 -24.72 -7.08 2.85
C GLY A 324 -23.63 -8.14 2.65
N VAL A 325 -22.35 -7.79 2.78
CA VAL A 325 -21.21 -8.70 2.71
C VAL A 325 -20.63 -8.89 4.11
N MET A 326 -20.35 -10.14 4.49
CA MET A 326 -19.71 -10.46 5.76
C MET A 326 -18.20 -10.19 5.66
N VAL A 327 -17.71 -9.27 6.46
CA VAL A 327 -16.30 -8.83 6.49
C VAL A 327 -15.70 -9.01 7.88
N LEU A 328 -14.40 -9.26 7.98
CA LEU A 328 -13.76 -9.52 9.27
C LEU A 328 -13.52 -8.20 10.04
N GLN A 329 -13.81 -8.18 11.33
CA GLN A 329 -13.41 -7.07 12.19
C GLN A 329 -11.89 -7.10 12.42
N LYS A 330 -11.27 -5.91 12.57
CA LYS A 330 -9.89 -5.80 13.05
C LYS A 330 -9.80 -6.42 14.45
N GLN A 331 -9.10 -7.55 14.56
CA GLN A 331 -8.86 -8.16 15.87
C GLN A 331 -8.11 -7.15 16.76
N PRO A 332 -8.56 -6.89 18.00
CA PRO A 332 -7.81 -6.03 18.91
C PRO A 332 -6.43 -6.64 19.12
N GLN A 333 -5.38 -5.84 18.94
CA GLN A 333 -4.05 -6.22 19.42
C GLN A 333 -4.16 -6.37 20.93
N LYS A 334 -3.95 -7.60 21.43
CA LYS A 334 -3.93 -7.88 22.87
C LYS A 334 -2.77 -7.18 23.55
#